data_AF-A0A969HCB3-F1
#
_entry.id   AF-A0A969HCB3-F1
#
_cell.length_a   1.000
_cell.length_b   1.000
_cell.length_c   1.000
_cell.angle_alpha   90.00
_cell.angle_beta   90.00
_cell.angle_gamma   90.00
#
_symmetry.space_group_name_H-M   'P 1'
#
loop_
_entity.id
_entity.type
_entity.pdbx_description
1 polymer ?
#
loop_
_entity_poly.entity_id
_entity_poly.type
_entity_poly.pdbx_seq_one_letter_code
_entity_poly.pdbx_strand_id
1 'polypeptide(L)'
;MANVRFKNGDITDRLANELQHYIDFYHVPTGINVEFKAFLKNFSNDFSSNWNSEELYGKMDPVETFKNTKRTINLSWVVPAVDYEEARENLERCSILSSMLYGTYNPIKSDPNNPNSSLNATTLNANPLMKVKFMNLIQDVSAPESDNAQTSGLLCRLNGLSWNPNLDMGFLMILKETSIQKKSL
;
A
#
# COMPACT_ATOMS: atom_id res chain seq x y z
N MET A 1 -14.95 21.39 -0.37
CA MET A 1 -14.70 20.65 -1.63
C MET A 1 -13.91 19.41 -1.26
N ALA A 2 -14.45 18.21 -1.48
CA ALA A 2 -13.71 16.98 -1.26
C ALA A 2 -12.50 16.96 -2.21
N ASN A 3 -11.31 16.60 -1.72
CA ASN A 3 -10.14 16.45 -2.58
C ASN A 3 -10.42 15.33 -3.60
N VAL A 4 -10.40 15.67 -4.89
CA VAL A 4 -10.66 14.72 -5.96
C VAL A 4 -9.42 13.82 -6.13
N ARG A 5 -9.55 12.54 -5.77
CA ARG A 5 -8.45 11.54 -5.82
C ARG A 5 -8.30 10.97 -7.23
N PHE A 6 -9.42 10.68 -7.89
CA PHE A 6 -9.47 10.17 -9.26
C PHE A 6 -10.18 11.16 -10.18
N LYS A 7 -9.63 11.42 -11.38
CA LYS A 7 -9.96 12.61 -12.19
C LYS A 7 -10.45 12.33 -13.63
N ASN A 8 -10.65 11.07 -14.00
CA ASN A 8 -11.14 10.68 -15.34
C ASN A 8 -12.59 11.12 -15.60
N GLY A 9 -13.38 11.37 -14.55
CA GLY A 9 -14.75 11.87 -14.68
C GLY A 9 -15.77 10.79 -15.02
N ASP A 10 -15.42 9.52 -14.82
CA ASP A 10 -16.31 8.39 -15.03
C ASP A 10 -17.17 8.10 -13.79
N ILE A 11 -18.17 7.21 -13.93
CA ILE A 11 -19.05 6.85 -12.80
C ILE A 11 -18.27 6.19 -11.66
N THR A 12 -17.16 5.50 -11.97
CA THR A 12 -16.37 4.78 -10.96
C THR A 12 -15.52 5.73 -10.13
N ASP A 13 -15.03 6.84 -10.71
CA ASP A 13 -14.41 7.94 -10.00
C ASP A 13 -15.38 8.61 -9.03
N ARG A 14 -16.62 8.85 -9.47
CA ARG A 14 -17.63 9.44 -8.60
C ARG A 14 -17.92 8.55 -7.39
N LEU A 15 -18.06 7.24 -7.61
CA LEU A 15 -18.21 6.27 -6.52
C LEU A 15 -17.00 6.27 -5.59
N ALA A 16 -15.77 6.30 -6.13
CA ALA A 16 -14.57 6.33 -5.31
C ALA A 16 -14.44 7.63 -4.49
N ASN A 17 -14.63 8.79 -5.13
CA ASN A 17 -14.44 10.09 -4.50
C ASN A 17 -15.58 10.48 -3.54
N GLU A 18 -16.85 10.20 -3.89
CA GLU A 18 -18.01 10.60 -3.08
C GLU A 18 -18.37 9.56 -2.01
N LEU A 19 -18.31 8.27 -2.34
CA LEU A 19 -18.68 7.19 -1.40
C LEU A 19 -17.47 6.55 -0.72
N GLN A 20 -16.25 7.06 -0.98
CA GLN A 20 -15.01 6.53 -0.41
C GLN A 20 -14.71 5.07 -0.78
N HIS A 21 -15.13 4.66 -1.98
CA HIS A 21 -14.87 3.33 -2.53
C HIS A 21 -13.46 3.21 -3.10
N TYR A 22 -12.45 3.38 -2.26
CA TYR A 22 -11.04 3.17 -2.59
C TYR A 22 -10.28 2.45 -1.48
N ILE A 23 -9.14 1.89 -1.86
CA ILE A 23 -8.17 1.26 -0.98
C ILE A 23 -6.96 2.20 -0.95
N ASP A 24 -6.55 2.61 0.23
CA ASP A 24 -5.42 3.53 0.43
C ASP A 24 -4.26 2.81 1.13
N PHE A 25 -3.09 2.87 0.52
CA PHE A 25 -1.84 2.31 1.01
C PHE A 25 -0.86 3.44 1.30
N TYR A 26 -0.46 3.58 2.56
CA TYR A 26 0.53 4.55 2.99
C TYR A 26 1.81 3.85 3.45
N HIS A 27 2.93 4.13 2.78
CA HIS A 27 4.23 3.60 3.17
C HIS A 27 4.87 4.49 4.23
N VAL A 28 5.02 3.97 5.45
CA VAL A 28 5.50 4.76 6.61
C VAL A 28 6.91 5.32 6.41
N PRO A 29 7.90 4.57 5.87
CA PRO A 29 9.25 5.08 5.68
C PRO A 29 9.37 6.20 4.63
N THR A 30 8.67 6.09 3.48
CA THR A 30 8.78 7.08 2.39
C THR A 30 7.77 8.20 2.51
N GLY A 31 6.69 7.99 3.26
CA GLY A 31 5.56 8.93 3.32
C GLY A 31 4.74 9.01 2.04
N ILE A 32 4.89 8.05 1.12
CA ILE A 32 4.14 7.98 -0.14
C ILE A 32 2.82 7.24 0.09
N ASN A 33 1.75 7.78 -0.46
CA ASN A 33 0.43 7.15 -0.55
C ASN A 33 0.19 6.62 -1.97
N VAL A 34 -0.48 5.48 -2.08
CA VAL A 34 -0.97 4.90 -3.33
C VAL A 34 -2.41 4.45 -3.12
N GLU A 35 -3.29 4.84 -4.04
CA GLU A 35 -4.72 4.65 -3.91
C GLU A 35 -5.27 3.89 -5.11
N PHE A 36 -6.19 2.96 -4.87
CA PHE A 36 -6.86 2.19 -5.91
C PHE A 36 -8.37 2.23 -5.75
N LYS A 37 -9.11 2.22 -6.86
CA LYS A 37 -10.57 2.01 -6.84
C LYS A 37 -10.89 0.63 -6.26
N ALA A 38 -11.90 0.54 -5.39
CA ALA A 38 -12.21 -0.67 -4.63
C ALA A 38 -13.02 -1.72 -5.42
N PHE A 39 -12.48 -2.24 -6.53
CA PHE A 39 -13.07 -3.38 -7.24
C PHE A 39 -12.64 -4.70 -6.60
N LEU A 40 -13.21 -4.99 -5.44
CA LEU A 40 -12.90 -6.18 -4.65
C LEU A 40 -13.22 -7.48 -5.39
N LYS A 41 -12.23 -8.38 -5.44
CA LYS A 41 -12.37 -9.76 -5.90
C LYS A 41 -12.50 -10.72 -4.72
N ASN A 42 -11.69 -10.53 -3.69
CA ASN A 42 -11.70 -11.36 -2.49
C ASN A 42 -11.27 -10.55 -1.27
N PHE A 43 -11.90 -10.82 -0.14
CA PHE A 43 -11.55 -10.27 1.17
C PHE A 43 -11.71 -11.36 2.23
N SER A 44 -10.63 -11.69 2.93
CA SER A 44 -10.70 -12.48 4.18
C SER A 44 -9.97 -11.76 5.30
N ASN A 45 -10.47 -11.96 6.52
CA ASN A 45 -9.94 -11.35 7.71
C ASN A 45 -9.98 -12.37 8.86
N ASP A 46 -8.82 -12.95 9.14
CA ASP A 46 -8.67 -14.09 10.05
C ASP A 46 -7.97 -13.66 11.34
N PHE A 47 -8.50 -14.10 12.49
CA PHE A 47 -7.93 -13.83 13.81
C PHE A 47 -7.56 -15.15 14.49
N SER A 48 -6.28 -15.30 14.83
CA SER A 48 -5.76 -16.48 15.52
C SER A 48 -5.20 -16.09 16.89
N SER A 49 -5.79 -16.62 17.96
CA SER A 49 -5.33 -16.40 19.33
C SER A 49 -4.35 -17.49 19.75
N ASN A 50 -3.18 -17.09 20.21
CA ASN A 50 -2.12 -17.98 20.66
C ASN A 50 -2.10 -18.02 22.20
N TRP A 51 -2.17 -19.22 22.76
CA TRP A 51 -2.24 -19.50 24.20
C TRP A 51 -1.08 -20.41 24.59
N ASN A 52 -0.52 -20.21 25.79
CA ASN A 52 0.42 -21.13 26.43
C ASN A 52 -0.34 -22.00 27.41
N SER A 53 -0.31 -23.32 27.23
CA SER A 53 -0.89 -24.26 28.19
C SER A 53 0.25 -24.81 29.07
N GLU A 54 0.20 -24.55 30.36
CA GLU A 54 1.16 -25.08 31.34
C GLU A 54 0.47 -26.05 32.29
N GLU A 55 0.87 -27.31 32.24
CA GLU A 55 0.41 -28.34 33.18
C GLU A 55 1.24 -28.27 34.46
N LEU A 56 0.58 -27.91 35.58
CA LEU A 56 1.22 -27.83 36.89
C LEU A 56 0.95 -29.11 37.69
N TYR A 57 1.99 -29.66 38.32
CA TYR A 57 1.86 -30.84 39.17
C TYR A 57 0.83 -30.59 40.30
N GLY A 58 -0.16 -31.47 40.40
CA GLY A 58 -1.22 -31.40 41.41
C GLY A 58 -2.45 -30.59 41.00
N LYS A 59 -2.53 -30.08 39.76
CA LYS A 59 -3.76 -29.54 39.18
C LYS A 59 -4.36 -30.51 38.15
N MET A 60 -5.69 -30.62 38.14
CA MET A 60 -6.42 -31.41 37.15
C MET A 60 -6.57 -30.69 35.80
N ASP A 61 -6.56 -29.34 35.79
CA ASP A 61 -6.69 -28.54 34.58
C ASP A 61 -5.39 -27.75 34.30
N PRO A 62 -4.94 -27.66 33.04
CA PRO A 62 -3.81 -26.83 32.65
C PRO A 62 -4.12 -25.34 32.85
N VAL A 63 -3.08 -24.56 33.14
CA VAL A 63 -3.18 -23.10 33.21
C VAL A 63 -2.93 -22.52 31.82
N GLU A 64 -3.96 -21.88 31.27
CA GLU A 64 -3.89 -21.22 29.97
C GLU A 64 -3.46 -19.76 30.11
N THR A 65 -2.32 -19.39 29.52
CA THR A 65 -1.81 -18.01 29.48
C THR A 65 -1.91 -17.42 28.08
N PHE A 66 -2.68 -16.35 27.91
CA PHE A 66 -2.80 -15.65 26.62
C PHE A 66 -1.47 -15.02 26.19
N LYS A 67 -1.02 -15.28 24.95
CA LYS A 67 0.20 -14.67 24.38
C LYS A 67 -0.11 -13.47 23.51
N ASN A 68 -0.83 -13.70 22.41
CA ASN A 68 -1.20 -12.66 21.45
C ASN A 68 -2.32 -13.13 20.54
N THR A 69 -2.94 -12.18 19.82
CA THR A 69 -3.83 -12.47 18.70
C THR A 69 -3.18 -11.98 17.42
N LYS A 70 -3.06 -12.85 16.43
CA LYS A 70 -2.56 -12.53 15.08
C LYS A 70 -3.73 -12.31 14.14
N ARG A 71 -3.85 -11.10 13.59
CA ARG A 71 -4.79 -10.77 12.51
C ARG A 71 -4.10 -10.92 11.16
N THR A 72 -4.69 -11.66 10.24
CA THR A 72 -4.21 -11.81 8.86
C THR A 72 -5.32 -11.38 7.91
N ILE A 73 -5.04 -10.39 7.06
CA ILE A 73 -5.99 -9.86 6.08
C ILE A 73 -5.51 -10.26 4.69
N ASN A 74 -6.38 -10.91 3.92
CA ASN A 74 -6.16 -11.21 2.52
C ASN A 74 -7.06 -10.31 1.69
N LEU A 75 -6.47 -9.49 0.84
CA LEU A 75 -7.17 -8.52 0.00
C LEU A 75 -6.78 -8.76 -1.46
N SER A 76 -7.75 -8.91 -2.34
CA SER A 76 -7.56 -9.02 -3.78
C SER A 76 -8.56 -8.14 -4.49
N TRP A 77 -8.10 -7.31 -5.42
CA TRP A 77 -8.94 -6.40 -6.19
C TRP A 77 -8.51 -6.40 -7.66
N VAL A 78 -9.41 -5.95 -8.51
CA VAL A 78 -9.16 -5.68 -9.93
C VAL A 78 -8.87 -4.19 -10.07
N VAL A 79 -7.99 -3.83 -10.99
CA VAL A 79 -7.72 -2.42 -11.32
C VAL A 79 -8.19 -2.20 -12.76
N PRO A 80 -9.47 -1.83 -12.97
CA PRO A 80 -9.97 -1.54 -14.30
C PRO A 80 -9.42 -0.20 -14.79
N ALA A 81 -9.28 -0.07 -16.11
CA ALA A 81 -8.98 1.18 -16.77
C ALA A 81 -9.98 1.39 -17.91
N VAL A 82 -10.57 2.58 -17.98
CA VAL A 82 -11.49 2.99 -19.04
C VAL A 82 -10.69 3.54 -20.23
N ASP A 83 -9.69 4.37 -19.95
CA ASP A 83 -8.88 5.06 -20.94
C ASP A 83 -7.39 4.71 -20.86
N TYR A 84 -6.65 5.01 -21.92
CA TYR A 84 -5.19 4.83 -21.98
C TYR A 84 -4.45 5.57 -20.86
N GLU A 85 -4.89 6.80 -20.53
CA GLU A 85 -4.29 7.60 -19.47
C GLU A 85 -4.49 6.96 -18.09
N GLU A 86 -5.71 6.50 -17.78
CA GLU A 86 -5.99 5.79 -16.53
C GLU A 86 -5.19 4.48 -16.43
N ALA A 87 -5.06 3.77 -17.55
CA ALA A 87 -4.28 2.54 -17.59
C ALA A 87 -2.79 2.79 -17.29
N ARG A 88 -2.24 3.90 -17.79
CA ARG A 88 -0.88 4.36 -17.46
C ARG A 88 -0.74 4.71 -15.97
N GLU A 89 -1.68 5.49 -15.42
CA GLU A 89 -1.67 5.83 -13.98
C GLU A 89 -1.78 4.59 -13.09
N ASN A 90 -2.64 3.64 -13.46
CA ASN A 90 -2.82 2.40 -12.72
C ASN A 90 -1.54 1.54 -12.74
N LEU A 91 -0.83 1.49 -13.86
CA LEU A 91 0.46 0.80 -13.97
C LEU A 91 1.53 1.48 -13.11
N GLU A 92 1.57 2.81 -13.10
CA GLU A 92 2.47 3.58 -12.24
C GLU A 92 2.16 3.32 -10.75
N ARG A 93 0.89 3.36 -10.34
CA ARG A 93 0.44 3.02 -8.98
C ARG A 93 0.84 1.59 -8.59
N CYS A 94 0.67 0.60 -9.47
CA CYS A 94 1.13 -0.77 -9.24
C CYS A 94 2.66 -0.85 -9.06
N SER A 95 3.41 -0.12 -9.89
CA SER A 95 4.87 -0.04 -9.77
C SER A 95 5.29 0.58 -8.45
N ILE A 96 4.66 1.67 -8.03
CA ILE A 96 4.95 2.33 -6.75
C ILE A 96 4.61 1.39 -5.59
N LEU A 97 3.43 0.75 -5.58
CA LEU A 97 3.05 -0.22 -4.54
C LEU A 97 4.05 -1.38 -4.45
N SER A 98 4.51 -1.89 -5.60
CA SER A 98 5.54 -2.93 -5.62
C SER A 98 6.89 -2.44 -5.08
N SER A 99 7.24 -1.17 -5.36
CA SER A 99 8.47 -0.56 -4.86
C SER A 99 8.49 -0.38 -3.34
N MET A 100 7.31 -0.20 -2.72
CA MET A 100 7.15 -0.08 -1.26
C MET A 100 7.51 -1.36 -0.48
N LEU A 101 7.64 -2.50 -1.17
CA LEU A 101 8.07 -3.77 -0.56
C LEU A 101 9.57 -3.90 -0.45
N TYR A 102 10.28 -3.12 -1.26
CA TYR A 102 11.71 -3.02 -1.15
C TYR A 102 12.03 -2.00 -0.06
N GLY A 103 12.93 -2.36 0.85
CA GLY A 103 13.41 -1.44 1.87
C GLY A 103 13.98 -0.18 1.23
N THR A 104 13.69 0.98 1.81
CA THR A 104 14.24 2.24 1.33
C THR A 104 15.68 2.41 1.79
N TYR A 105 16.50 2.96 0.90
CA TYR A 105 17.82 3.47 1.23
C TYR A 105 17.70 4.98 1.39
N ASN A 106 18.14 5.52 2.53
CA ASN A 106 18.23 6.97 2.65
C ASN A 106 19.35 7.46 1.72
N PRO A 107 19.07 8.39 0.79
CA PRO A 107 20.15 9.15 0.18
C PRO A 107 20.81 9.94 1.31
N ILE A 108 22.11 9.73 1.50
CA ILE A 108 22.92 10.44 2.49
C ILE A 108 22.77 11.93 2.19
N LYS A 109 22.16 12.68 3.12
CA LYS A 109 22.25 14.15 3.06
C LYS A 109 23.71 14.48 3.33
N SER A 110 24.42 14.98 2.32
CA SER A 110 25.75 15.56 2.49
C SER A 110 25.68 16.62 3.58
N ASP A 111 26.57 16.54 4.57
CA ASP A 111 26.73 17.58 5.58
C ASP A 111 26.92 18.93 4.86
N PRO A 112 26.06 19.94 5.10
CA PRO A 112 26.19 21.24 4.46
C PRO A 112 27.53 21.95 4.75
N ASN A 113 28.33 21.48 5.72
CA ASN A 113 29.63 22.04 6.07
C ASN A 113 30.84 21.22 5.58
N ASN A 114 30.64 20.06 4.96
CA ASN A 114 31.75 19.24 4.47
C ASN A 114 31.41 18.52 3.14
N PRO A 115 31.79 19.10 1.98
CA PRO A 115 31.48 18.52 0.67
C PRO A 115 32.24 17.21 0.35
N ASN A 116 33.15 16.74 1.22
CA ASN A 116 34.00 15.57 0.99
C ASN A 116 33.73 14.36 1.92
N SER A 117 32.68 14.38 2.76
CA SER A 117 32.34 13.20 3.57
C SER A 117 31.42 12.24 2.81
N SER A 118 31.98 11.30 2.04
CA SER A 118 31.21 10.18 1.49
C SER A 118 30.98 9.12 2.58
N LEU A 119 29.96 9.31 3.40
CA LEU A 119 29.54 8.28 4.36
C LEU A 119 28.71 7.24 3.62
N ASN A 120 29.23 6.02 3.48
CA ASN A 120 28.60 4.93 2.75
C ASN A 120 27.19 4.62 3.29
N ALA A 121 26.18 4.60 2.41
CA ALA A 121 24.80 4.20 2.72
C ALA A 121 24.72 2.67 2.84
N THR A 122 25.05 2.12 4.01
CA THR A 122 25.03 0.67 4.24
C THR A 122 23.94 0.20 5.19
N THR A 123 23.05 1.07 5.66
CA THR A 123 22.02 0.70 6.64
C THR A 123 20.63 0.70 6.02
N LEU A 124 20.05 -0.51 5.93
CA LEU A 124 18.64 -0.75 5.66
C LEU A 124 17.82 0.03 6.70
N ASN A 125 17.14 1.11 6.29
CA ASN A 125 16.77 2.16 7.23
C ASN A 125 15.45 1.91 7.97
N ALA A 126 14.54 1.12 7.40
CA ALA A 126 13.28 0.80 8.05
C ALA A 126 12.68 -0.50 7.50
N ASN A 127 12.02 -1.26 8.37
CA ASN A 127 11.14 -2.33 7.94
C ASN A 127 10.05 -1.74 7.02
N PRO A 128 9.66 -2.43 5.93
CA PRO A 128 8.62 -1.97 5.01
C PRO A 128 7.24 -2.06 5.67
N LEU A 129 7.01 -1.14 6.61
CA LEU A 129 5.76 -0.98 7.32
C LEU A 129 4.85 -0.08 6.50
N MET A 130 3.59 -0.48 6.41
CA MET A 130 2.56 0.28 5.70
C MET A 130 1.34 0.44 6.58
N LYS A 131 0.62 1.53 6.39
CA LYS A 131 -0.74 1.66 6.88
C LYS A 131 -1.67 1.41 5.71
N VAL A 132 -2.68 0.58 5.92
CA VAL A 132 -3.70 0.31 4.92
C VAL A 132 -5.03 0.77 5.46
N LYS A 133 -5.77 1.52 4.66
CA LYS A 133 -7.16 1.86 4.93
C LYS A 133 -8.05 1.31 3.84
N PHE A 134 -9.11 0.65 4.26
CA PHE A 134 -10.18 0.25 3.38
C PHE A 134 -11.52 0.37 4.10
N MET A 135 -12.20 1.49 3.84
CA MET A 135 -13.46 1.87 4.49
C MET A 135 -13.40 1.60 6.02
N ASN A 136 -14.42 0.92 6.55
CA ASN A 136 -14.49 0.48 7.95
C ASN A 136 -13.95 -0.94 8.16
N LEU A 137 -13.55 -1.65 7.09
CA LEU A 137 -13.10 -3.05 7.15
C LEU A 137 -11.64 -3.15 7.59
N ILE A 138 -10.81 -2.22 7.11
CA ILE A 138 -9.42 -2.07 7.50
C ILE A 138 -9.21 -0.64 7.96
N GLN A 139 -9.21 -0.44 9.28
CA GLN A 139 -8.91 0.84 9.91
C GLN A 139 -8.33 0.61 11.31
N ASP A 140 -7.61 1.61 11.79
CA ASP A 140 -7.21 1.67 13.19
C ASP A 140 -8.40 2.15 14.03
N VAL A 141 -8.78 1.35 15.04
CA VAL A 141 -9.91 1.64 15.94
C VAL A 141 -9.61 2.81 16.87
N SER A 142 -8.34 3.08 17.14
CA SER A 142 -7.91 4.12 18.08
C SER A 142 -7.64 5.47 17.41
N ALA A 143 -7.57 5.49 16.08
CA ALA A 143 -7.28 6.70 15.32
C ALA A 143 -8.53 7.55 15.10
N PRO A 144 -8.39 8.89 14.97
CA PRO A 144 -9.51 9.75 14.59
C PRO A 144 -10.04 9.38 13.21
N GLU A 145 -11.36 9.46 13.03
CA GLU A 145 -12.00 9.22 11.73
C GLU A 145 -11.42 10.16 10.68
N SER A 146 -10.80 9.60 9.65
CA SER A 146 -10.17 10.36 8.58
C SER A 146 -10.11 9.53 7.31
N ASP A 147 -10.29 10.13 6.16
CA ASP A 147 -10.38 9.42 4.88
C ASP A 147 -9.06 8.76 4.44
N ASN A 148 -7.93 9.12 5.06
CA ASN A 148 -6.59 8.72 4.64
C ASN A 148 -6.02 7.57 5.50
N ALA A 149 -5.21 6.73 4.87
CA ALA A 149 -4.46 5.66 5.53
C ALA A 149 -3.36 6.19 6.46
N GLN A 150 -2.80 7.37 6.19
CA GLN A 150 -1.75 7.96 7.04
C GLN A 150 -2.22 8.17 8.49
N THR A 151 -3.44 8.64 8.67
CA THR A 151 -4.03 9.04 9.95
C THR A 151 -4.81 7.90 10.59
N SER A 152 -5.68 7.22 9.84
CA SER A 152 -6.60 6.20 10.37
C SER A 152 -6.45 4.80 9.76
N GLY A 153 -5.41 4.59 8.94
CA GLY A 153 -5.09 3.28 8.41
C GLY A 153 -4.50 2.35 9.47
N LEU A 154 -4.81 1.06 9.34
CA LEU A 154 -4.26 0.02 10.19
C LEU A 154 -2.79 -0.20 9.85
N LEU A 155 -1.90 -0.09 10.84
CA LEU A 155 -0.49 -0.41 10.67
C LEU A 155 -0.31 -1.92 10.47
N CYS A 156 0.29 -2.30 9.35
CA CYS A 156 0.55 -3.68 9.02
C CYS A 156 1.92 -3.87 8.36
N ARG A 157 2.34 -5.13 8.31
CA ARG A 157 3.45 -5.58 7.46
C ARG A 157 2.84 -6.31 6.26
N LEU A 158 3.35 -6.05 5.06
CA LEU A 158 2.95 -6.85 3.91
C LEU A 158 3.70 -8.18 3.93
N ASN A 159 2.98 -9.29 3.73
CA ASN A 159 3.59 -10.61 3.62
C ASN A 159 4.06 -10.93 2.20
N GLY A 160 3.40 -10.36 1.19
CA GLY A 160 3.73 -10.53 -0.23
C GLY A 160 2.67 -9.87 -1.11
N LEU A 161 3.08 -9.40 -2.29
CA LEU A 161 2.21 -8.80 -3.30
C LEU A 161 2.34 -9.62 -4.58
N SER A 162 1.21 -9.96 -5.18
CA SER A 162 1.15 -10.53 -6.51
C SER A 162 0.25 -9.63 -7.35
N TRP A 163 0.80 -9.05 -8.41
CA TRP A 163 0.03 -8.37 -9.43
C TRP A 163 0.23 -9.09 -10.75
N ASN A 164 -0.87 -9.51 -11.37
CA ASN A 164 -0.89 -10.28 -12.61
C ASN A 164 -1.59 -9.44 -13.68
N PRO A 165 -0.86 -8.82 -14.62
CA PRO A 165 -1.48 -8.15 -15.75
C PRO A 165 -2.20 -9.17 -16.64
N ASN A 166 -3.37 -8.80 -17.17
CA ASN A 166 -4.07 -9.65 -18.12
C ASN A 166 -3.37 -9.58 -19.49
N LEU A 167 -2.69 -10.65 -19.88
CA LEU A 167 -1.93 -10.72 -21.13
C LEU A 167 -2.83 -10.71 -22.37
N ASP A 168 -4.09 -11.15 -22.24
CA ASP A 168 -5.07 -11.18 -23.33
C ASP A 168 -5.56 -9.77 -23.72
N MET A 169 -5.45 -8.82 -22.80
CA MET A 169 -5.83 -7.41 -23.03
C MET A 169 -4.71 -6.59 -23.69
N GLY A 170 -3.58 -7.23 -24.03
CA GLY A 170 -2.43 -6.58 -24.65
C GLY A 170 -1.53 -5.84 -23.65
N PHE A 171 -0.46 -5.22 -24.17
CA PHE A 171 0.50 -4.48 -23.37
C PHE A 171 0.51 -3.00 -23.73
N LEU A 172 0.55 -2.14 -22.71
CA LEU A 172 0.83 -0.73 -22.91
C LEU A 172 2.34 -0.56 -23.10
N MET A 173 2.76 -0.29 -24.34
CA MET A 173 4.11 0.22 -24.58
C MET A 173 4.13 1.70 -24.25
N ILE A 174 4.87 2.08 -23.20
CA ILE A 174 5.27 3.47 -23.01
C ILE A 174 6.27 3.77 -24.12
N LEU A 175 5.77 4.22 -25.28
CA LEU A 175 6.62 4.82 -26.29
C LEU A 175 7.20 6.08 -25.65
N LYS A 176 8.50 6.01 -25.35
CA LYS A 176 9.26 7.19 -24.95
C LYS A 176 9.26 8.10 -26.17
N GLU A 177 8.34 9.06 -26.23
CA GLU A 177 8.35 10.10 -27.27
C GLU A 177 9.70 10.81 -27.18
N THR A 178 10.61 10.39 -28.04
CA THR A 178 11.89 11.05 -28.22
C THR A 178 11.56 12.31 -28.98
N SER A 179 11.81 13.44 -28.33
CA SER A 179 11.52 14.79 -28.83
C SER A 179 12.34 15.07 -30.10
N ILE A 180 11.85 14.62 -31.26
CA ILE A 180 12.39 15.09 -32.54
C ILE A 180 11.69 16.42 -32.83
N GLN A 181 12.35 17.48 -32.38
CA GLN A 181 12.08 18.85 -32.76
C GLN A 181 11.81 18.94 -34.26
N LYS A 182 10.63 19.48 -34.63
CA LYS A 182 10.34 19.98 -35.97
C LYS A 182 11.46 20.94 -36.37
N LYS A 183 12.37 20.50 -37.24
CA LYS A 183 13.18 21.43 -38.01
C LYS A 183 12.53 21.54 -39.39
N SER A 184 11.76 22.62 -39.53
CA SER A 184 11.40 23.22 -40.80
C SER A 184 12.63 23.30 -41.70
N LEU A 185 12.52 22.78 -42.92
CA LEU A 185 13.02 23.35 -44.18
C LEU A 185 12.29 22.64 -45.33
#